data_AF-A0A2T4S4R5-F1
#
_entry.id   AF-A0A2T4S4R5-F1
#
_cell.length_a   1.000
_cell.length_b   1.000
_cell.length_c   1.000
_cell.angle_alpha   90.00
_cell.angle_beta   90.00
_cell.angle_gamma   90.00
#
_symmetry.space_group_name_H-M   'P 1'
#
loop_
_entity.id
_entity.type
_entity.pdbx_description
1 polymer ?
#
loop_
_entity_poly.entity_id
_entity_poly.type
_entity_poly.pdbx_seq_one_letter_code
_entity_poly.pdbx_strand_id
1 'polypeptide(L)'
;YLEASINGKQWLAQLQAKERERTGIRSLKISFNKVFGYFIEITRANLKDFEPADYGYTRKQTLSNAERFITDELKEKEDLILGAEDKAVELEYQLFVKLREAVKTYTERLQKQAKLISEIDCLQSFAEIAQKYNYVRPEFSEDKTLNLV
;
A
#
# COMPACT_ATOMS: atom_id res chain seq x y z
N TYR A 1 -14.60 -7.79 5.15
CA TYR A 1 -13.64 -7.59 4.04
C TYR A 1 -12.28 -8.21 4.33
N LEU A 2 -11.61 -7.88 5.45
CA LEU A 2 -10.34 -8.54 5.83
C LEU A 2 -10.45 -10.06 5.92
N GLU A 3 -11.54 -10.60 6.49
CA GLU A 3 -11.76 -12.04 6.55
C GLU A 3 -11.84 -12.68 5.16
N ALA A 4 -12.45 -12.02 4.17
CA ALA A 4 -12.52 -12.54 2.81
C ALA A 4 -11.14 -12.59 2.14
N SER A 5 -10.28 -11.60 2.40
CA SER A 5 -8.90 -11.58 1.90
C SER A 5 -8.01 -12.62 2.59
N ILE A 6 -8.12 -12.78 3.91
CA ILE A 6 -7.38 -13.78 4.70
C ILE A 6 -7.84 -15.20 4.32
N ASN A 7 -9.15 -15.44 4.28
CA ASN A 7 -9.73 -16.71 3.85
C ASN A 7 -9.41 -16.99 2.37
N GLY A 8 -9.33 -15.96 1.53
CA GLY A 8 -8.90 -16.08 0.13
C GLY A 8 -7.48 -16.63 0.00
N LYS A 9 -6.52 -16.10 0.75
CA LYS A 9 -5.14 -16.61 0.75
C LYS A 9 -5.03 -18.05 1.25
N GLN A 10 -5.75 -18.38 2.32
CA GLN A 10 -5.77 -19.73 2.87
C GLN A 10 -6.42 -20.72 1.89
N TRP A 11 -7.52 -20.31 1.25
CA TRP A 11 -8.21 -21.10 0.24
C TRP A 11 -7.31 -21.35 -0.99
N LEU A 12 -6.60 -20.34 -1.48
CA LEU A 12 -5.64 -20.49 -2.59
C LEU A 12 -4.51 -21.47 -2.24
N ALA A 13 -4.03 -21.45 -1.00
CA ALA A 13 -3.02 -22.39 -0.53
C ALA A 13 -3.56 -23.83 -0.48
N GLN A 14 -4.80 -24.01 -0.01
CA GLN A 14 -5.49 -25.30 0.01
C GLN A 14 -5.76 -25.82 -1.42
N LEU A 15 -6.23 -24.96 -2.32
CA LEU A 15 -6.44 -25.32 -3.72
C LEU A 15 -5.11 -25.75 -4.38
N GLN A 16 -4.02 -25.02 -4.14
CA GLN A 16 -2.71 -25.40 -4.68
C GLN A 16 -2.27 -26.78 -4.15
N ALA A 17 -2.47 -27.07 -2.87
CA ALA A 17 -2.14 -28.38 -2.30
C ALA A 17 -2.99 -29.50 -2.93
N LYS A 18 -4.30 -29.28 -3.01
CA LYS A 18 -5.26 -30.19 -3.65
C LYS A 18 -4.90 -30.47 -5.11
N GLU A 19 -4.55 -29.45 -5.88
CA GLU A 19 -4.16 -29.63 -7.29
C GLU A 19 -2.81 -30.33 -7.45
N ARG A 20 -1.86 -30.12 -6.53
CA ARG A 20 -0.59 -30.87 -6.53
C ARG A 20 -0.81 -32.35 -6.26
N GLU A 21 -1.69 -32.69 -5.34
CA GLU A 21 -2.07 -34.08 -5.04
C GLU A 21 -2.84 -34.70 -6.22
N ARG A 22 -3.82 -33.97 -6.78
CA ARG A 22 -4.67 -34.44 -7.87
C ARG A 22 -3.90 -34.68 -9.16
N THR A 23 -2.96 -33.80 -9.50
CA THR A 23 -2.19 -33.87 -10.76
C THR A 23 -0.86 -34.61 -10.62
N GLY A 24 -0.37 -34.81 -9.39
CA GLY A 24 0.97 -35.31 -9.10
C GLY A 24 2.10 -34.30 -9.38
N ILE A 25 1.78 -33.10 -9.90
CA ILE A 25 2.77 -32.10 -10.31
C ILE A 25 3.17 -31.23 -9.11
N ARG A 26 4.25 -31.61 -8.43
CA ARG A 26 4.76 -30.87 -7.26
C ARG A 26 5.16 -29.41 -7.55
N SER A 27 5.57 -29.11 -8.79
CA SER A 27 5.98 -27.76 -9.19
C SER A 27 4.79 -26.85 -9.55
N LEU A 28 3.55 -27.36 -9.53
CA LEU A 28 2.36 -26.57 -9.82
C LEU A 28 2.26 -25.42 -8.81
N LYS A 29 2.02 -24.21 -9.31
CA LYS A 29 1.93 -23.01 -8.46
C LYS A 29 0.72 -22.18 -8.85
N ILE A 30 -0.05 -21.74 -7.85
CA ILE A 30 -1.09 -20.73 -8.05
C ILE A 30 -0.45 -19.36 -7.79
N SER A 31 -0.52 -18.46 -8.76
CA SER A 31 0.07 -17.12 -8.67
C SER A 31 -0.90 -16.07 -9.21
N PHE A 32 -0.64 -14.81 -8.84
CA PHE A 32 -1.44 -13.65 -9.25
C PHE A 32 -0.61 -12.73 -10.14
N ASN A 33 -1.23 -12.18 -11.18
CA ASN A 33 -0.71 -11.09 -11.97
C ASN A 33 -1.80 -10.02 -12.16
N LYS A 34 -1.43 -8.74 -12.05
CA LYS A 34 -2.39 -7.62 -12.17
C LYS A 34 -3.19 -7.58 -13.49
N VAL A 35 -2.64 -8.11 -14.59
CA VAL A 35 -3.27 -8.08 -15.92
C VAL A 35 -4.13 -9.31 -16.17
N PHE A 36 -3.68 -10.49 -15.72
CA PHE A 36 -4.32 -11.77 -16.04
C PHE A 36 -5.05 -12.41 -14.86
N GLY A 37 -4.97 -11.80 -13.68
CA GLY A 37 -5.61 -12.32 -12.48
C GLY A 37 -4.85 -13.48 -11.84
N TYR A 38 -5.56 -14.32 -11.11
CA TYR A 38 -5.07 -15.59 -10.60
C TYR A 38 -4.97 -16.64 -11.72
N PHE A 39 -3.92 -17.45 -11.65
CA PHE A 39 -3.68 -18.54 -12.59
C PHE A 39 -2.90 -19.68 -11.94
N ILE A 40 -3.05 -20.87 -12.53
CA ILE A 40 -2.28 -22.07 -12.24
C ILE A 40 -1.12 -22.14 -13.24
N GLU A 41 0.11 -22.16 -12.76
CA GLU A 41 1.31 -22.27 -13.59
C GLU A 41 1.85 -23.70 -13.56
N ILE A 42 2.01 -24.30 -14.75
CA ILE A 42 2.60 -25.62 -14.95
C ILE A 42 3.81 -25.47 -15.88
N THR A 43 4.93 -26.09 -15.51
CA THR A 43 6.15 -26.06 -16.32
C THR A 43 5.99 -26.89 -17.60
N ARG A 44 6.66 -26.48 -18.68
CA ARG A 44 6.62 -27.21 -19.96
C ARG A 44 7.09 -28.66 -19.87
N ALA A 45 7.97 -28.98 -18.93
CA ALA A 45 8.42 -30.34 -18.70
C ALA A 45 7.28 -31.27 -18.27
N ASN A 46 6.40 -30.79 -17.37
CA ASN A 46 5.29 -31.59 -16.86
C ASN A 46 4.12 -31.67 -17.85
N LEU A 47 3.97 -30.70 -18.75
CA LEU A 47 2.91 -30.71 -19.78
C LEU A 47 3.10 -31.79 -20.85
N LYS A 48 4.26 -32.45 -20.92
CA LYS A 48 4.47 -33.56 -21.86
C LYS A 48 3.68 -34.80 -21.49
N ASP A 49 3.52 -35.04 -20.19
CA ASP A 49 2.89 -36.23 -19.61
C ASP A 49 1.57 -35.89 -18.90
N PHE A 50 1.06 -34.67 -19.08
CA PHE A 50 -0.13 -34.16 -18.41
C PHE A 50 -0.98 -33.39 -19.41
N GLU A 51 -2.23 -33.84 -19.61
CA GLU A 51 -3.20 -33.16 -20.46
C GLU A 51 -4.10 -32.26 -19.60
N PRO A 52 -3.94 -30.92 -19.65
CA PRO A 52 -4.69 -30.02 -18.78
C PRO A 52 -6.21 -30.04 -19.02
N ALA A 53 -6.65 -30.33 -20.24
CA ALA A 53 -8.07 -30.36 -20.59
C ALA A 53 -8.86 -31.38 -19.75
N ASP A 54 -8.26 -32.55 -19.47
CA ASP A 54 -8.88 -33.63 -18.68
C ASP A 54 -9.12 -33.24 -17.22
N TYR A 55 -8.42 -32.21 -16.74
CA TYR A 55 -8.52 -31.70 -15.37
C TYR A 55 -9.36 -30.43 -15.26
N GLY A 56 -10.01 -30.02 -16.36
CA GLY A 56 -10.83 -28.82 -16.44
C GLY A 56 -10.03 -27.52 -16.51
N TYR A 57 -8.80 -27.57 -17.02
CA TYR A 57 -7.92 -26.40 -17.08
C TYR A 57 -8.06 -25.69 -18.42
N THR A 58 -8.38 -24.40 -18.37
CA THR A 58 -8.45 -23.54 -19.56
C THR A 58 -7.17 -22.71 -19.68
N ARG A 59 -6.46 -22.82 -20.81
CA ARG A 59 -5.21 -22.07 -21.06
C ARG A 59 -5.49 -20.57 -21.14
N LYS A 60 -4.74 -19.77 -20.36
CA LYS A 60 -4.78 -18.30 -20.37
C LYS A 60 -3.57 -17.68 -21.08
N GLN A 61 -2.37 -18.24 -20.89
CA GLN A 61 -1.14 -17.64 -21.42
C GLN A 61 -0.03 -18.69 -21.59
N THR A 62 0.76 -18.57 -22.66
CA THR A 62 1.95 -19.39 -22.90
C THR A 62 3.21 -18.57 -22.60
N LEU A 63 4.13 -19.12 -21.81
CA LEU A 63 5.44 -18.54 -21.53
C LEU A 63 6.55 -19.40 -22.15
N SER A 64 7.79 -18.91 -22.09
CA SER A 64 8.97 -19.63 -22.57
C SER A 64 9.19 -20.97 -21.84
N ASN A 65 8.94 -21.02 -20.53
CA ASN A 65 9.24 -22.20 -19.70
C ASN A 65 8.00 -22.85 -19.06
N ALA A 66 6.82 -22.24 -19.18
CA ALA A 66 5.61 -22.66 -18.50
C ALA A 66 4.36 -22.28 -19.30
N GLU A 67 3.23 -22.87 -18.95
CA GLU A 67 1.91 -22.42 -19.39
C GLU A 67 1.05 -22.10 -18.17
N ARG A 68 0.15 -21.13 -18.36
CA ARG A 68 -0.76 -20.63 -17.35
C ARG A 68 -2.18 -21.01 -17.70
N PHE A 69 -2.90 -21.51 -16.70
CA PHE A 69 -4.26 -22.01 -16.81
C PHE A 69 -5.18 -21.38 -15.77
N ILE A 70 -6.48 -21.49 -15.99
CA ILE A 70 -7.52 -21.13 -15.04
C ILE A 70 -8.56 -22.26 -14.96
N THR A 71 -9.19 -22.40 -13.81
CA THR A 71 -10.37 -23.26 -13.59
C THR A 71 -11.56 -22.40 -13.23
N ASP A 72 -12.78 -22.91 -13.44
CA ASP A 72 -14.00 -22.20 -13.05
C ASP A 72 -14.03 -21.92 -11.55
N GLU A 73 -13.62 -22.89 -10.74
CA GLU A 73 -13.49 -22.75 -9.27
C GLU A 73 -12.52 -21.60 -8.89
N LEU A 74 -11.38 -21.47 -9.59
CA LEU A 74 -10.42 -20.39 -9.33
C LEU A 74 -10.98 -19.03 -9.78
N LYS A 75 -11.72 -18.99 -10.88
CA LYS A 75 -12.34 -17.77 -11.41
C LYS A 75 -13.41 -17.21 -10.48
N GLU A 76 -14.33 -18.05 -9.99
CA GLU A 76 -15.38 -17.61 -9.06
C GLU A 76 -14.80 -17.04 -7.76
N LYS A 77 -13.75 -17.67 -7.24
CA LYS A 77 -13.07 -17.18 -6.02
C LYS A 77 -12.25 -15.93 -6.28
N GLU A 78 -11.63 -15.81 -7.45
CA GLU A 78 -10.97 -14.59 -7.89
C GLU A 78 -11.94 -13.40 -7.85
N ASP A 79 -13.11 -13.52 -8.48
CA ASP A 79 -14.10 -12.45 -8.53
C ASP A 79 -14.56 -12.04 -7.12
N LEU A 80 -14.72 -13.00 -6.21
CA LEU A 80 -15.07 -12.76 -4.82
C LEU A 80 -13.95 -12.02 -4.05
N ILE A 81 -12.70 -12.45 -4.23
CA ILE A 81 -11.53 -11.89 -3.53
C ILE A 81 -11.28 -10.46 -4.01
N LEU A 82 -11.19 -10.25 -5.32
CA LEU A 82 -10.92 -8.94 -5.91
C LEU A 82 -12.06 -7.96 -5.59
N GLY A 83 -13.31 -8.39 -5.72
CA GLY A 83 -14.46 -7.55 -5.37
C GLY A 83 -14.53 -7.19 -3.88
N ALA A 84 -14.01 -8.04 -2.99
CA ALA A 84 -13.91 -7.73 -1.56
C ALA A 84 -12.77 -6.74 -1.25
N GLU A 85 -11.65 -6.85 -1.96
CA GLU A 85 -10.50 -5.95 -1.82
C GLU A 85 -10.85 -4.54 -2.32
N ASP A 86 -11.47 -4.43 -3.50
CA ASP A 86 -11.91 -3.14 -4.06
C ASP A 86 -12.89 -2.41 -3.12
N LYS A 87 -13.85 -3.15 -2.55
CA LYS A 87 -14.79 -2.59 -1.56
C LYS A 87 -14.11 -2.15 -0.27
N ALA A 88 -13.05 -2.85 0.15
CA ALA A 88 -12.28 -2.47 1.33
C ALA A 88 -11.54 -1.15 1.10
N VAL A 89 -10.86 -1.03 -0.04
CA VAL A 89 -10.13 0.19 -0.43
C VAL A 89 -11.08 1.37 -0.57
N GLU A 90 -12.24 1.18 -1.20
CA GLU A 90 -13.25 2.22 -1.31
C GLU A 90 -13.75 2.68 0.07
N LEU A 91 -14.02 1.75 0.99
CA LEU A 91 -14.43 2.09 2.34
C LEU A 91 -13.33 2.84 3.12
N GLU A 92 -12.07 2.39 3.00
CA GLU A 92 -10.93 3.08 3.60
C GLU A 92 -10.80 4.51 3.08
N TYR A 93 -10.94 4.70 1.76
CA TYR A 93 -10.90 6.02 1.16
C TYR A 93 -12.03 6.91 1.67
N GLN A 94 -13.25 6.39 1.77
CA GLN A 94 -14.38 7.13 2.33
C GLN A 94 -14.14 7.54 3.78
N LEU A 95 -13.60 6.63 4.61
CA LEU A 95 -13.26 6.94 6.00
C LEU A 95 -12.14 7.99 6.09
N PHE A 96 -11.13 7.90 5.24
CA PHE A 96 -10.06 8.87 5.14
C PHE A 96 -10.57 10.26 4.74
N VAL A 97 -11.45 10.35 3.75
CA VAL A 97 -12.07 11.62 3.35
C VAL A 97 -12.88 12.22 4.49
N LYS A 98 -13.68 11.41 5.20
CA LYS A 98 -14.42 11.87 6.38
C LYS A 98 -13.50 12.42 7.47
N LEU A 99 -12.40 11.73 7.76
CA LEU A 99 -11.38 12.19 8.71
C LEU A 99 -10.77 13.52 8.25
N ARG A 100 -10.43 13.65 6.97
CA ARG A 100 -9.86 14.88 6.41
C ARG A 100 -10.81 16.07 6.57
N GLU A 101 -12.09 15.89 6.27
CA GLU A 101 -13.09 16.96 6.46
C GLU A 101 -13.27 17.30 7.95
N ALA A 102 -13.22 16.31 8.85
CA ALA A 102 -13.24 16.57 10.29
C ALA A 102 -11.99 17.33 10.77
N VAL A 103 -10.80 17.03 10.25
CA VAL A 103 -9.57 17.75 10.59
C VAL A 103 -9.59 19.18 10.05
N LYS A 104 -10.16 19.38 8.85
CA LYS A 104 -10.28 20.69 8.20
C LYS A 104 -11.04 21.71 9.05
N THR A 105 -11.99 21.28 9.89
CA THR A 105 -12.69 22.21 10.80
C THR A 105 -11.77 22.82 11.86
N TYR A 106 -10.59 22.24 12.08
CA TYR A 106 -9.60 22.73 13.04
C TYR A 106 -8.48 23.55 12.40
N THR A 107 -8.52 23.80 11.09
CA THR A 107 -7.43 24.46 10.34
C THR A 107 -7.00 25.79 10.96
N GLU A 108 -7.95 26.68 11.30
CA GLU A 108 -7.59 27.98 11.89
C GLU A 108 -6.89 27.84 13.25
N ARG A 109 -7.36 26.92 14.09
CA ARG A 109 -6.76 26.66 15.41
C ARG A 109 -5.34 26.12 15.24
N LEU A 110 -5.14 25.17 14.32
CA LEU A 110 -3.83 24.60 14.03
C LEU A 110 -2.86 25.64 13.47
N GLN A 111 -3.31 26.51 12.57
CA GLN A 111 -2.48 27.60 12.03
C GLN A 111 -2.08 28.61 13.11
N LYS A 112 -3.01 29.00 13.99
CA LYS A 112 -2.70 29.87 15.13
C LYS A 112 -1.66 29.26 16.06
N GLN A 113 -1.79 27.97 16.38
CA GLN A 113 -0.81 27.26 17.20
C GLN A 113 0.55 27.16 16.52
N ALA A 114 0.58 26.82 15.23
CA ALA A 114 1.82 26.76 14.45
C ALA A 114 2.56 28.11 14.46
N LYS A 115 1.83 29.22 14.31
CA LYS A 115 2.40 30.57 14.39
C LYS A 115 3.04 30.84 15.77
N LEU A 116 2.32 30.56 16.85
CA LEU A 116 2.85 30.75 18.21
C LEU A 116 4.10 29.91 18.47
N ILE A 117 4.10 28.65 18.03
CA ILE A 117 5.26 27.77 18.15
C ILE A 117 6.44 28.33 17.35
N SER A 118 6.21 28.80 16.12
CA SER A 118 7.28 29.39 15.30
C SER A 118 7.87 30.68 15.88
N GLU A 119 7.05 31.50 16.54
CA GLU A 119 7.52 32.71 17.22
C GLU A 119 8.41 32.34 18.42
N ILE A 120 8.00 31.34 19.20
CA ILE A 120 8.79 30.84 20.34
C ILE A 120 10.13 30.26 19.86
N ASP A 121 10.12 29.45 18.80
CA ASP A 121 11.31 28.83 18.21
C ASP A 121 12.33 29.89 17.76
N CYS A 122 11.85 30.92 17.07
CA CYS A 122 12.68 32.04 16.60
C CYS A 122 13.27 32.84 17.77
N LEU A 123 12.45 33.19 18.76
CA LEU A 123 12.91 33.96 19.92
C LEU A 123 13.89 33.16 20.79
N GLN A 124 13.66 31.85 20.97
CA GLN A 124 14.59 30.98 21.68
C GLN A 124 15.93 30.89 20.94
N SER A 125 15.91 30.75 19.61
CA SER A 125 17.11 30.76 18.78
C SER A 125 17.89 32.08 18.92
N PHE A 126 17.21 33.23 18.95
CA PHE A 126 17.87 34.52 19.18
C PHE A 126 18.50 34.63 20.57
N ALA A 127 17.81 34.16 21.61
CA ALA A 127 18.35 34.15 22.96
C ALA A 127 19.59 33.27 23.09
N GLU A 128 19.56 32.08 22.48
CA GLU A 128 20.71 31.16 22.47
C GLU A 128 21.92 31.76 21.77
N ILE A 129 21.73 32.35 20.58
CA ILE A 129 22.80 33.00 19.83
C ILE A 129 23.34 34.23 20.60
N ALA A 130 22.47 35.04 21.17
CA ALA A 130 22.88 36.21 21.93
C ALA A 130 23.72 35.82 23.15
N GLN A 131 23.33 34.77 23.88
CA GLN A 131 24.12 34.25 25.00
C GLN A 131 25.45 33.65 24.53
N LYS A 132 25.44 32.85 23.45
CA LYS A 132 26.62 32.15 22.94
C LYS A 132 27.70 33.11 22.45
N TYR A 133 27.31 34.20 21.80
CA TYR A 133 28.22 35.17 21.19
C TYR A 133 28.29 36.50 21.94
N ASN A 134 27.71 36.58 23.14
CA ASN A 134 27.65 37.80 23.97
C ASN A 134 27.07 39.01 23.22
N TYR A 135 26.02 38.81 22.43
CA TYR A 135 25.32 39.93 21.79
C TYR A 135 24.52 40.71 22.83
N VAL A 136 24.47 42.03 22.64
CA VAL A 136 23.68 42.95 23.44
C VAL A 136 22.47 43.43 22.65
N ARG A 137 21.38 43.74 23.35
CA ARG A 137 20.17 44.27 22.72
C ARG A 137 20.47 45.69 22.18
N PRO A 138 20.28 45.96 20.88
CA PRO A 138 20.48 47.29 20.33
C PRO A 138 19.36 48.26 20.76
N GLU A 139 19.68 49.55 20.80
CA GLU A 139 18.74 50.64 21.00
C GLU A 139 18.47 51.36 19.67
N PHE A 140 17.24 51.81 19.44
CA PHE A 140 16.88 52.54 18.23
C PHE A 140 17.12 54.04 18.43
N SER A 141 17.84 54.67 17.49
CA SER A 141 18.05 56.12 17.45
C SER A 141 16.92 56.80 16.68
N GLU A 142 16.48 57.97 17.15
CA GLU A 142 15.52 58.84 16.45
C GLU A 142 16.18 59.79 15.44
N ASP A 143 17.50 59.97 15.53
CA ASP A 143 18.29 60.94 14.76
C ASP A 143 19.09 60.32 13.60
N LYS A 144 18.75 59.10 13.18
CA LYS A 144 19.40 58.35 12.08
C LYS A 144 20.91 58.16 12.30
N THR A 145 21.36 58.10 13.55
CA THR A 145 22.75 57.83 13.91
C THR A 145 22.97 56.35 14.20
N LEU A 146 24.18 55.85 13.93
CA LEU A 146 24.60 54.47 14.23
C LEU A 146 25.84 54.50 15.11
N ASN A 147 25.71 53.98 16.32
CA ASN A 147 26.81 53.81 17.26
C ASN A 147 26.99 52.32 17.55
N LEU A 148 28.23 51.83 17.45
CA LEU A 148 28.60 50.45 17.77
C LEU A 148 29.49 50.47 19.01
N VAL A 149 29.17 49.63 20.00
CA VAL A 149 29.92 49.47 21.25
C VAL A 149 30.68 48.15 21.22
#